data_AF-A0A2K3JZ74-F1
#
_entry.id   AF-A0A2K3JZ74-F1
#
_cell.length_a   1.000
_cell.length_b   1.000
_cell.length_c   1.000
_cell.angle_alpha   90.00
_cell.angle_beta   90.00
_cell.angle_gamma   90.00
#
_symmetry.space_group_name_H-M   'P 1'
#
loop_
_entity.id
_entity.type
_entity.pdbx_description
1 polymer ?
#
loop_
_entity_poly.entity_id
_entity_poly.type
_entity_poly.pdbx_seq_one_letter_code
_entity_poly.pdbx_strand_id
1 'polypeptide(L)' 'GSHCLDILSSKQSDPGWLIEQRKKEVEIIQGWIAQYYIDLGALRGNN' A
#
# COMPACT_ATOMS: atom_id res chain seq x y z
N GLY A 1 -9.31 -16.18 5.00
CA GLY A 1 -9.67 -14.80 5.37
C GLY A 1 -11.16 -14.70 5.57
N SER A 2 -11.61 -13.86 6.51
CA SER A 2 -12.98 -13.33 6.50
C SER A 2 -13.08 -12.26 5.41
N HIS A 3 -14.29 -11.88 5.01
CA HIS A 3 -14.50 -10.88 3.95
C HIS A 3 -13.82 -9.55 4.33
N CYS A 4 -12.81 -9.17 3.55
CA CYS A 4 -12.05 -7.91 3.66
C CYS A 4 -11.51 -7.62 5.07
N LEU A 5 -10.85 -8.60 5.69
CA LEU A 5 -10.27 -8.43 7.02
C LEU A 5 -9.11 -7.41 7.05
N ASP A 6 -8.42 -7.28 5.92
CA ASP A 6 -7.31 -6.34 5.65
C ASP A 6 -7.70 -4.87 5.78
N ILE A 7 -8.90 -4.47 5.36
CA ILE A 7 -9.36 -3.07 5.42
C ILE A 7 -9.90 -2.63 6.79
N LEU A 8 -10.09 -3.56 7.73
CA LEU A 8 -10.56 -3.23 9.08
C LEU A 8 -9.43 -2.64 9.93
N SER A 9 -9.79 -1.87 10.97
CA SER A 9 -8.82 -1.36 11.94
C SER A 9 -8.01 -2.49 12.60
N SER A 10 -6.72 -2.22 12.81
CA SER A 10 -5.82 -3.18 13.48
C SER A 10 -6.27 -3.49 14.90
N LYS A 11 -6.13 -4.76 15.29
CA LYS A 11 -6.38 -5.23 16.66
C LYS A 11 -5.16 -5.98 17.18
N GLN A 12 -4.97 -5.97 18.50
CA GLN A 12 -3.89 -6.72 19.14
C GLN A 12 -4.01 -8.24 18.93
N SER A 13 -5.23 -8.72 18.69
CA SER A 13 -5.53 -10.13 18.39
C SER A 13 -5.37 -10.50 16.91
N ASP A 14 -4.92 -9.58 16.06
CA ASP A 14 -4.77 -9.86 14.63
C ASP A 14 -3.69 -10.93 14.41
N PRO A 15 -3.96 -11.93 13.55
CA PRO A 15 -2.99 -12.98 13.30
C PRO A 15 -1.78 -12.43 12.52
N GLY A 16 -0.60 -13.00 12.76
CA GLY A 16 0.65 -12.54 12.16
C GLY A 16 0.61 -12.44 10.63
N TRP A 17 -0.07 -13.37 9.95
CA TRP A 17 -0.20 -13.34 8.49
C TRP A 17 -0.95 -12.09 7.99
N LEU A 18 -1.93 -11.59 8.75
CA LEU A 18 -2.69 -10.39 8.38
C LEU A 18 -1.85 -9.13 8.55
N ILE A 19 -1.00 -9.10 9.60
CA ILE A 19 -0.06 -8.02 9.83
C ILE A 19 0.95 -7.95 8.68
N GLU A 20 1.54 -9.08 8.29
CA GLU A 20 2.48 -9.13 7.16
C GLU A 20 1.80 -8.80 5.82
N GLN A 21 0.55 -9.24 5.62
CA GLN A 21 -0.24 -8.87 4.45
C GLN A 21 -0.41 -7.35 4.36
N ARG A 22 -0.90 -6.68 5.42
CA ARG A 22 -1.10 -5.22 5.44
C ARG A 22 0.21 -4.45 5.25
N LYS A 23 1.32 -4.93 5.82
CA LYS A 23 2.65 -4.33 5.57
C LYS A 23 3.01 -4.39 4.09
N LYS A 24 2.76 -5.53 3.45
CA LYS A 24 3.05 -5.69 2.01
C LYS A 24 2.16 -4.82 1.14
N GLU A 25 0.88 -4.70 1.49
CA GLU A 25 -0.06 -3.78 0.81
C GLU A 25 0.42 -2.33 0.89
N VAL A 26 0.85 -1.87 2.08
CA VAL A 26 1.39 -0.51 2.26
C VAL A 26 2.64 -0.28 1.41
N GLU A 27 3.58 -1.23 1.38
CA GLU A 27 4.80 -1.13 0.55
C GLU A 27 4.46 -0.97 -0.94
N ILE A 28 3.48 -1.74 -1.44
CA ILE A 28 3.04 -1.68 -2.83
C ILE A 28 2.39 -0.33 -3.15
N ILE A 29 1.48 0.14 -2.29
CA ILE A 29 0.78 1.42 -2.47
C ILE A 29 1.78 2.59 -2.45
N GLN A 30 2.76 2.56 -1.55
CA GLN A 30 3.85 3.53 -1.53
C GLN A 30 4.65 3.52 -2.84
N GLY A 31 4.93 2.32 -3.38
CA GLY A 31 5.56 2.16 -4.69
C GLY A 31 4.76 2.82 -5.82
N TRP A 32 3.43 2.63 -5.85
CA TRP A 32 2.57 3.27 -6.85
C TRP A 32 2.56 4.79 -6.74
N ILE A 33 2.50 5.33 -5.52
CA ILE A 33 2.55 6.78 -5.29
C ILE A 33 3.90 7.36 -5.73
N ALA A 34 5.00 6.68 -5.40
CA ALA A 34 6.34 7.09 -5.82
C ALA A 34 6.47 7.10 -7.36
N GLN A 35 6.00 6.04 -8.02
CA GLN A 35 6.01 5.94 -9.48
C GLN A 35 5.18 7.07 -10.12
N TYR A 36 3.99 7.35 -9.58
CA TYR A 36 3.15 8.45 -10.05
C TYR A 36 3.89 9.81 -10.04
N TYR A 37 4.63 10.13 -8.97
CA TYR A 37 5.37 11.38 -8.90
C TYR A 37 6.59 11.43 -9.83
N ILE A 38 7.24 10.29 -10.08
CA ILE A 38 8.30 10.17 -11.08
C ILE A 38 7.74 10.46 -12.47
N ASP A 39 6.64 9.81 -12.84
CA ASP A 39 5.99 9.96 -14.14
C ASP A 39 5.47 11.39 -14.33
N LEU A 40 4.85 11.96 -13.28
CA LEU A 40 4.39 13.35 -13.29
C LEU A 40 5.54 14.34 -13.49
N GLY A 41 6.69 14.09 -12.85
CA GLY A 41 7.91 14.88 -13.03
C GLY A 41 8.42 14.83 -14.47
N ALA A 42 8.49 13.63 -15.06
CA ALA A 42 8.91 13.43 -16.44
C ALA A 42 7.97 14.13 -17.44
N LEU A 43 6.64 14.05 -17.22
CA LEU A 43 5.65 14.75 -18.05
C LEU A 43 5.80 16.27 -17.98
N ARG A 44 6.13 16.82 -16.81
CA ARG A 44 6.28 18.27 -16.60
C ARG A 44 7.61 18.82 -17.12
N GLY A 45 8.67 18.01 -17.08
CA GLY A 45 10.01 18.39 -17.54
C GLY A 45 10.24 18.29 -19.05
N ASN A 46 9.28 17.72 -19.79
CA ASN A 46 9.32 17.59 -21.26
C ASN A 46 8.73 18.81 -22.00
N ASN A 47 8.70 20.00 -21.37
CA ASN A 47 8.26 21.27 -21.97
C ASN A 47 9.45 22.23 -22.16
#